data_AF-A0A521K5Z7-F1
#
_entry.id   AF-A0A521K5Z7-F1
#
_cell.length_a   1.000
_cell.length_b   1.000
_cell.length_c   1.000
_cell.angle_alpha   90.00
_cell.angle_beta   90.00
_cell.angle_gamma   90.00
#
_symmetry.space_group_name_H-M   'P 1'
#
loop_
_entity.id
_entity.type
_entity.pdbx_description
1 polymer ?
#
loop_
_entity_poly.entity_id
_entity_poly.type
_entity_poly.pdbx_seq_one_letter_code
_entity_poly.pdbx_strand_id
1 'polypeptide(L)'
;MRQAVIVSTARTPLTKSHRGEFNIIPGTTLAGHAVQAAVERAGIDPALIEDAIIGCGYPEGRTGRNIGRTAVLRAGLPLGVTGAVVSRYCASGLMAVATAASRIIVDGA
;
A
#
# COMPACT_ATOMS: atom_id res chain seq x y z
N MET A 1 10.99 -15.62 19.12
CA MET A 1 9.94 -15.50 18.08
C MET A 1 10.07 -14.14 17.43
N ARG A 2 10.05 -14.07 16.09
CA ARG A 2 10.05 -12.78 15.38
C ARG A 2 8.69 -12.11 15.61
N GLN A 3 8.69 -10.79 15.75
CA GLN A 3 7.49 -10.00 16.03
C GLN A 3 7.34 -8.96 14.93
N ALA A 4 6.17 -8.88 14.31
CA ALA A 4 5.83 -7.80 13.39
C ALA A 4 5.44 -6.55 14.20
N VAL A 5 5.96 -5.40 13.80
CA VAL A 5 5.67 -4.10 14.45
C VAL A 5 5.26 -3.07 13.40
N ILE A 6 4.47 -2.07 13.81
CA ILE A 6 4.09 -0.95 12.95
C ILE A 6 5.10 0.17 13.18
N VAL A 7 5.96 0.42 12.19
CA VAL A 7 7.04 1.43 12.26
C VAL A 7 6.53 2.82 11.89
N SER A 8 5.62 2.92 10.92
CA SER A 8 5.10 4.18 10.40
C SER A 8 3.69 4.01 9.84
N THR A 9 2.95 5.10 9.80
CA THR A 9 1.63 5.17 9.17
C THR A 9 1.43 6.48 8.42
N ALA A 10 0.69 6.41 7.32
CA ALA A 10 0.19 7.56 6.59
C ALA A 10 -1.12 7.21 5.90
N ARG A 11 -1.93 8.24 5.62
CA ARG A 11 -3.15 8.12 4.83
C ARG A 11 -3.42 9.43 4.12
N THR A 12 -4.14 9.36 3.02
CA THR A 12 -4.72 10.55 2.40
C THR A 12 -5.84 11.13 3.28
N PRO A 13 -6.24 12.39 3.04
CA PRO A 13 -7.56 12.88 3.40
C PRO A 13 -8.67 11.98 2.81
N LEU A 14 -9.90 12.14 3.31
CA LEU A 14 -11.09 11.56 2.71
C LEU A 14 -11.90 12.69 2.08
N THR A 15 -12.31 12.50 0.83
CA THR A 15 -13.14 13.45 0.10
C THR A 15 -14.42 12.76 -0.39
N LYS A 16 -15.45 13.54 -0.73
CA LYS A 16 -16.72 12.98 -1.19
C LYS A 16 -16.54 12.36 -2.58
N SER A 17 -17.01 11.13 -2.78
CA SER A 17 -17.06 10.51 -4.11
C SER A 17 -17.79 11.41 -5.11
N HIS A 18 -17.30 11.44 -6.36
CA HIS A 18 -17.81 12.24 -7.50
C HIS A 18 -17.66 13.77 -7.41
N ARG A 19 -17.86 14.37 -6.23
CA ARG A 19 -17.91 15.83 -6.03
C ARG A 19 -16.79 16.41 -5.15
N GLY A 20 -15.90 15.56 -4.64
CA GLY A 20 -14.76 15.95 -3.82
C GLY A 20 -13.49 16.17 -4.64
N GLU A 21 -12.48 16.73 -4.00
CA GLU A 21 -11.23 17.17 -4.64
C GLU A 21 -10.41 16.03 -5.27
N PHE A 22 -10.68 14.77 -4.90
CA PHE A 22 -9.96 13.61 -5.46
C PHE A 22 -10.67 12.97 -6.66
N ASN A 23 -11.79 13.52 -7.15
CA ASN A 23 -12.60 12.89 -8.20
C ASN A 23 -11.86 12.66 -9.54
N ILE A 24 -10.89 13.52 -9.87
CA ILE A 24 -10.04 13.42 -11.06
C ILE A 24 -8.67 12.76 -10.80
N ILE A 25 -8.38 12.38 -9.55
CA ILE A 25 -7.08 11.80 -9.18
C ILE A 25 -7.17 10.26 -9.31
N PRO A 26 -6.26 9.62 -10.07
CA PRO A 26 -6.22 8.16 -10.16
C PRO A 26 -5.95 7.50 -8.81
N GLY A 27 -6.63 6.38 -8.53
CA GLY A 27 -6.46 5.63 -7.28
C GLY A 27 -5.02 5.17 -7.02
N THR A 28 -4.28 4.81 -8.06
CA THR A 28 -2.85 4.47 -7.98
C THR A 28 -1.98 5.65 -7.54
N THR A 29 -2.36 6.88 -7.91
CA THR A 29 -1.65 8.10 -7.49
C THR A 29 -1.92 8.40 -6.01
N LEU A 30 -3.17 8.23 -5.56
CA LEU A 30 -3.51 8.35 -4.13
C LEU A 30 -2.80 7.30 -3.28
N ALA A 31 -2.77 6.04 -3.74
CA ALA A 31 -2.07 4.96 -3.07
C ALA A 31 -0.56 5.23 -3.01
N GLY A 32 0.06 5.63 -4.13
CA GLY A 32 1.47 5.97 -4.19
C GLY A 32 1.84 7.13 -3.25
N HIS A 33 1.01 8.18 -3.19
CA HIS A 33 1.22 9.30 -2.28
C HIS A 33 1.21 8.88 -0.80
N ALA A 34 0.27 8.02 -0.41
CA ALA A 34 0.21 7.51 0.96
C ALA A 34 1.41 6.60 1.28
N VAL A 35 1.82 5.74 0.34
CA VAL A 35 2.99 4.86 0.49
C VAL A 35 4.27 5.68 0.65
N GLN A 36 4.49 6.67 -0.23
CA GLN A 36 5.64 7.57 -0.16
C GLN A 36 5.73 8.25 1.21
N ALA A 37 4.63 8.85 1.67
CA ALA A 37 4.60 9.54 2.97
C ALA A 37 4.85 8.58 4.15
N ALA A 38 4.39 7.33 4.08
CA ALA A 38 4.66 6.34 5.13
C ALA A 38 6.15 5.96 5.18
N VAL A 39 6.79 5.76 4.03
CA VAL A 39 8.21 5.41 3.92
C VAL A 39 9.10 6.58 4.35
N GLU A 40 8.80 7.80 3.89
CA GLU A 40 9.54 9.01 4.29
C GLU A 40 9.49 9.22 5.82
N ARG A 41 8.32 9.02 6.44
CA ARG A 41 8.18 9.12 7.91
C ARG A 41 8.88 8.01 8.67
N ALA A 42 9.03 6.83 8.06
CA ALA A 42 9.74 5.72 8.68
C ALA A 42 11.26 5.99 8.77
N GLY A 43 11.80 6.85 7.90
CA GLY A 43 13.23 7.18 7.91
C GLY A 43 14.15 6.00 7.57
N ILE A 44 13.64 5.00 6.86
CA ILE A 44 14.38 3.80 6.44
C ILE A 44 14.92 3.96 5.02
N ASP A 45 15.94 3.18 4.67
CA ASP A 45 16.34 3.00 3.27
C ASP A 45 15.21 2.27 2.50
N PRO A 46 14.63 2.89 1.45
CA PRO A 46 13.60 2.24 0.63
C PRO A 46 14.02 0.92 -0.01
N ALA A 47 15.32 0.67 -0.18
CA ALA A 47 15.83 -0.59 -0.74
C ALA A 47 15.64 -1.79 0.20
N LEU A 48 15.33 -1.56 1.48
CA LEU A 48 15.03 -2.61 2.46
C LEU A 48 13.60 -3.16 2.33
N ILE A 49 12.74 -2.51 1.55
CA ILE A 49 11.33 -2.93 1.40
C ILE A 49 11.26 -4.08 0.39
N GLU A 50 10.81 -5.26 0.83
CA GLU A 50 10.75 -6.44 -0.03
C GLU A 50 9.43 -6.54 -0.81
N ASP A 51 8.30 -6.23 -0.17
CA ASP A 51 6.95 -6.30 -0.77
C ASP A 51 6.02 -5.19 -0.26
N ALA A 52 5.10 -4.76 -1.12
CA ALA A 52 4.04 -3.81 -0.82
C ALA A 52 2.68 -4.48 -1.03
N ILE A 53 2.02 -4.84 0.08
CA ILE A 53 0.69 -5.45 0.06
C ILE A 53 -0.37 -4.37 0.20
N ILE A 54 -1.15 -4.13 -0.86
CA ILE A 54 -2.19 -3.09 -0.87
C ILE A 54 -3.58 -3.73 -0.86
N GLY A 55 -4.41 -3.33 0.11
CA GLY A 55 -5.81 -3.68 0.14
C GLY A 55 -6.63 -2.89 -0.87
N CYS A 56 -7.36 -3.56 -1.76
CA CYS A 56 -8.26 -2.92 -2.72
C CYS A 56 -9.58 -3.67 -2.84
N GLY A 57 -10.69 -3.02 -2.47
CA GLY A 57 -12.01 -3.67 -2.49
C GLY A 57 -12.48 -4.06 -3.89
N TYR A 58 -12.23 -3.19 -4.88
CA TYR A 58 -12.54 -3.42 -6.29
C TYR A 58 -11.27 -3.22 -7.14
N PRO A 59 -10.46 -4.27 -7.33
CA PRO A 59 -9.20 -4.21 -8.09
C PRO A 59 -9.43 -4.32 -9.61
N GLU A 60 -10.27 -3.44 -10.15
CA GLU A 60 -10.66 -3.41 -11.56
C GLU A 60 -10.57 -1.98 -12.15
N GLY A 61 -10.62 -1.87 -13.48
CA GLY A 61 -10.55 -0.57 -14.15
C GLY A 61 -9.31 0.24 -13.74
N ARG A 62 -9.53 1.45 -13.20
CA ARG A 62 -8.45 2.37 -12.78
C ARG A 62 -7.64 1.89 -11.57
N THR A 63 -8.17 0.96 -10.78
CA THR A 63 -7.49 0.31 -9.64
C THR A 63 -7.12 -1.14 -9.95
N GLY A 64 -7.28 -1.58 -11.21
CA GLY A 64 -6.88 -2.89 -11.69
C GLY A 64 -5.39 -2.99 -12.02
N ARG A 65 -5.01 -4.11 -12.67
CA ARG A 65 -3.63 -4.40 -13.12
C ARG A 65 -2.59 -4.26 -12.00
N ASN A 66 -2.92 -4.83 -10.82
CA ASN A 66 -2.08 -4.81 -9.62
C ASN A 66 -1.78 -3.37 -9.13
N ILE A 67 -2.75 -2.77 -8.43
CA ILE A 67 -2.58 -1.48 -7.77
C ILE A 67 -1.44 -1.48 -6.74
N GLY A 68 -1.10 -2.63 -6.14
CA GLY A 68 0.06 -2.76 -5.25
C GLY A 68 1.36 -2.38 -5.94
N ARG A 69 1.65 -3.04 -7.06
CA ARG A 69 2.87 -2.74 -7.85
C ARG A 69 2.86 -1.34 -8.43
N THR A 70 1.73 -0.86 -8.94
CA THR A 70 1.68 0.50 -9.51
C THR A 70 1.78 1.59 -8.44
N ALA A 71 1.31 1.36 -7.21
CA ALA A 71 1.49 2.27 -6.07
C ALA A 71 2.96 2.40 -5.68
N VAL A 72 3.73 1.31 -5.64
CA VAL A 72 5.18 1.30 -5.41
C VAL A 72 5.90 2.21 -6.41
N LEU A 73 5.62 2.03 -7.71
CA LEU A 73 6.22 2.83 -8.77
C LEU A 73 5.81 4.32 -8.66
N ARG A 74 4.54 4.59 -8.33
CA ARG A 74 4.04 5.95 -8.13
C ARG A 74 4.62 6.63 -6.90
N ALA A 75 5.00 5.85 -5.88
CA ALA A 75 5.67 6.32 -4.68
C ALA A 75 7.17 6.59 -4.87
N GLY A 76 7.73 6.30 -6.05
CA GLY A 76 9.15 6.48 -6.33
C GLY A 76 10.06 5.44 -5.66
N LEU A 77 9.50 4.31 -5.22
CA LEU A 77 10.27 3.25 -4.58
C LEU A 77 11.12 2.47 -5.61
N PRO A 78 12.21 1.81 -5.16
CA PRO A 78 13.09 1.04 -6.05
C PRO A 78 12.34 -0.02 -6.86
N LEU A 79 12.84 -0.31 -8.07
CA LEU A 79 12.22 -1.30 -8.96
C LEU A 79 12.19 -2.71 -8.37
N GLY A 80 13.11 -3.02 -7.45
CA GLY A 80 13.18 -4.31 -6.75
C GLY A 80 12.03 -4.57 -5.77
N VAL A 81 11.35 -3.51 -5.28
CA VAL A 81 10.25 -3.65 -4.31
C VAL A 81 9.05 -4.31 -4.98
N THR A 82 8.66 -5.50 -4.56
CA THR A 82 7.51 -6.18 -5.17
C THR A 82 6.18 -5.56 -4.74
N GLY A 83 5.07 -5.98 -5.36
CA GLY A 83 3.76 -5.45 -4.99
C GLY A 83 2.63 -6.43 -5.26
N ALA A 84 1.74 -6.57 -4.29
CA ALA A 84 0.59 -7.45 -4.34
C ALA A 84 -0.70 -6.72 -3.96
N VAL A 85 -1.83 -7.25 -4.43
CA VAL A 85 -3.16 -6.74 -4.06
C VAL A 85 -3.92 -7.83 -3.35
N VAL A 86 -4.57 -7.45 -2.24
CA VAL A 86 -5.54 -8.32 -1.56
C VAL A 86 -6.93 -7.69 -1.64
N SER A 87 -7.94 -8.50 -1.96
CA SER A 87 -9.34 -8.09 -1.89
C SER A 87 -10.10 -9.00 -0.93
N ARG A 88 -10.64 -8.35 0.10
CA ARG A 88 -11.64 -8.89 1.04
C ARG A 88 -12.69 -7.80 1.31
N TYR A 89 -13.09 -7.09 0.26
CA TYR A 89 -13.99 -5.93 0.32
C TYR A 89 -13.58 -4.93 1.40
N CYS A 90 -14.49 -4.56 2.31
CA CYS A 90 -14.25 -3.60 3.39
C CYS A 90 -13.07 -3.99 4.29
N ALA A 91 -12.74 -5.29 4.37
CA ALA A 91 -11.64 -5.79 5.20
C ALA A 91 -10.29 -5.85 4.46
N SER A 92 -10.20 -5.43 3.19
CA SER A 92 -8.97 -5.57 2.39
C SER A 92 -7.76 -4.88 3.00
N GLY A 93 -7.94 -3.68 3.57
CA GLY A 93 -6.84 -2.95 4.22
C GLY A 93 -6.31 -3.67 5.46
N LEU A 94 -7.21 -4.18 6.31
CA LEU A 94 -6.81 -4.96 7.49
C LEU A 94 -6.20 -6.31 7.09
N MET A 95 -6.71 -6.95 6.04
CA MET A 95 -6.14 -8.17 5.50
C MET A 95 -4.72 -7.95 4.99
N ALA A 96 -4.43 -6.82 4.34
CA ALA A 96 -3.07 -6.50 3.89
C ALA A 96 -2.09 -6.43 5.07
N VAL A 97 -2.47 -5.76 6.16
CA VAL A 97 -1.66 -5.67 7.39
C VAL A 97 -1.47 -7.06 8.01
N ALA A 98 -2.52 -7.86 8.12
CA ALA A 98 -2.44 -9.20 8.68
C ALA A 98 -1.55 -10.13 7.83
N THR A 99 -1.66 -10.09 6.49
CA THR A 99 -0.81 -10.86 5.58
C THR A 99 0.66 -10.45 5.72
N ALA A 100 0.96 -9.14 5.77
CA ALA A 100 2.32 -8.66 5.96
C ALA A 100 2.89 -9.12 7.30
N ALA A 101 2.12 -8.98 8.38
CA ALA A 101 2.54 -9.44 9.71
C ALA A 101 2.80 -10.95 9.75
N SER A 102 1.95 -11.77 9.11
CA SER A 102 2.16 -13.21 9.02
C SER A 102 3.46 -13.57 8.31
N ARG A 103 3.80 -12.90 7.20
CA ARG A 103 5.06 -13.12 6.48
C ARG A 103 6.29 -12.77 7.32
N ILE A 104 6.27 -11.64 8.03
CA ILE A 104 7.36 -11.26 8.94
C ILE A 104 7.55 -12.29 10.06
N ILE A 105 6.45 -12.78 10.63
CA ILE A 105 6.48 -13.71 11.77
C ILE A 105 6.93 -15.11 11.34
N VAL A 106 6.48 -15.59 10.18
CA VAL A 106 6.68 -16.97 9.71
C VAL A 106 7.91 -17.09 8.81
N ASP A 107 8.04 -16.22 7.82
CA ASP A 107 9.05 -16.31 6.76
C ASP A 107 10.27 -15.42 7.07
N GLY A 108 10.09 -14.38 7.87
CA GLY A 108 11.17 -13.45 8.26
C GLY A 108 11.45 -12.34 7.26
N ALA A 109 10.48 -12.05 6.39
CA ALA A 109 10.50 -11.13 5.26
C ALA A 109 9.58 -9.93 5.52
#